data_AF-A0A0G4IUY2-F1
#
_entry.id   AF-A0A0G4IUY2-F1
#
_cell.length_a   1.000
_cell.length_b   1.000
_cell.length_c   1.000
_cell.angle_alpha   90.00
_cell.angle_beta   90.00
_cell.angle_gamma   90.00
#
_symmetry.space_group_name_H-M   'P 1'
#
loop_
_entity.id
_entity.type
_entity.pdbx_description
1 polymer ?
#
loop_
_entity_poly.entity_id
_entity_poly.type
_entity_poly.pdbx_seq_one_letter_code
_entity_poly.pdbx_strand_id
1 'polypeptide(L)'
;MPVPVLKLIALSWSALHVVVRGSVTFHSGGPLGNLTLYSPPVTSFIGPQPEDKVDPITRNVVAYAGDLCDMAMVSATTFSDHIVLANPYKFAGAPCSYESMYLNLQSRGAAGIILPSLIDVPGISMFSQDGNRGALTRSVKTMCLQIQPTADAYKTLVDRVPNLSVTMFPDVNVWGAMYSSWYYQLFIRVLPCTILIGSGLLAFVFVVQHTAIMNDRYKEAVVTNRHTLRRRLRYLISIVDLPYIALIIESITATLAGTMLAIDGYLGSGSLSAGVVGFFGTLLNGWSMDCSLVSARLWAKKLTDITPGRLPSLVTRIMLGDYWIATAILYSAPIITDTLFSICLAINYSSAPVMVMGPTIAVLLQIFISSNLIISVVRYHRTVNVIQGAIVDAVPTDDVTSVSRLMKRLSRCALGLAISMLISCTGTLIIGLAPTLTCTPNGFAVAIALFYNGRAMDSAFRVIMMQPRQRDSVHRPTGKGPGTCTPPVLVAPRRFKATILATNN
;
A
#
# COMPACT_ATOMS: atom_id res chain seq x y z
N MET A 1 -1.24 1.92 -25.92
CA MET A 1 -1.24 3.40 -25.94
C MET A 1 -0.67 3.91 -24.62
N PRO A 2 0.60 4.42 -24.55
CA PRO A 2 1.08 5.08 -23.32
C PRO A 2 1.83 6.42 -23.51
N VAL A 3 2.12 6.85 -24.75
CA VAL A 3 2.95 8.04 -25.02
C VAL A 3 2.36 9.39 -24.55
N PRO A 4 1.03 9.65 -24.57
CA PRO A 4 0.53 10.98 -24.20
C PRO A 4 0.58 11.24 -22.69
N VAL A 5 0.50 10.20 -21.86
CA VAL A 5 0.54 10.34 -20.39
C VAL A 5 1.96 10.70 -19.92
N LEU A 6 2.99 10.07 -20.49
CA LEU A 6 4.39 10.38 -20.17
C LEU A 6 4.78 11.81 -20.58
N LYS A 7 4.24 12.30 -21.71
CA LYS A 7 4.46 13.69 -22.15
C LYS A 7 3.75 14.70 -21.25
N LEU A 8 2.57 14.38 -20.73
CA LEU A 8 1.85 15.23 -19.78
C LEU A 8 2.59 15.31 -18.43
N ILE A 9 3.14 14.19 -17.95
CA ILE A 9 3.99 14.13 -16.74
C ILE A 9 5.28 14.94 -16.92
N ALA A 10 5.90 14.87 -18.11
CA ALA A 10 7.11 15.63 -18.42
C ALA A 10 6.85 17.14 -18.57
N LEU A 11 5.69 17.55 -19.09
CA LEU A 11 5.30 18.97 -19.21
C LEU A 11 4.90 19.59 -17.88
N SER A 12 4.33 18.82 -16.94
CA SER A 12 4.15 19.28 -15.56
C SER A 12 5.46 19.45 -14.78
N TRP A 13 6.55 18.82 -15.23
CA TRP A 13 7.87 18.84 -14.59
C TRP A 13 8.53 20.23 -14.65
N SER A 14 8.19 21.06 -15.65
CA SER A 14 8.88 22.34 -15.90
C SER A 14 8.24 23.54 -15.18
N ALA A 15 7.06 23.39 -14.57
CA ALA A 15 6.20 24.52 -14.21
C ALA A 15 6.17 24.90 -12.71
N LEU A 16 6.84 24.17 -11.81
CA LEU A 16 6.74 24.40 -10.36
C LEU A 16 8.11 24.44 -9.69
N HIS A 17 8.88 25.48 -10.01
CA HIS A 17 9.89 25.96 -9.07
C HIS A 17 9.20 26.92 -8.10
N VAL A 18 8.78 26.40 -6.94
CA VAL A 18 8.47 27.29 -5.81
C VAL A 18 9.78 27.93 -5.40
N VAL A 19 9.87 29.26 -5.51
CA VAL A 19 11.02 30.03 -5.02
C VAL A 19 10.99 29.93 -3.50
N VAL A 20 11.88 29.12 -2.96
CA VAL A 20 12.03 28.92 -1.53
C VAL A 20 12.95 30.01 -0.98
N ARG A 21 12.43 30.84 -0.06
CA ARG A 21 13.28 31.71 0.76
C ARG A 21 13.82 30.87 1.91
N GLY A 22 15.07 31.10 2.32
CA GLY A 22 15.62 30.46 3.52
C GLY A 22 15.45 31.37 4.72
N SER A 23 14.70 30.94 5.74
CA SER A 23 14.38 31.75 6.92
C SER A 23 15.19 31.42 8.17
N VAL A 24 15.88 30.28 8.21
CA VAL A 24 16.86 29.96 9.26
C VAL A 24 18.23 30.44 8.82
N THR A 25 18.77 31.45 9.51
CA THR A 25 20.07 32.06 9.23
C THR A 25 21.06 31.74 10.34
N PHE A 26 22.19 31.14 9.97
CA PHE A 26 23.27 30.81 10.88
C PHE A 26 24.31 31.94 10.91
N HIS A 27 24.46 32.57 12.07
CA HIS A 27 25.44 33.62 12.29
C HIS A 27 26.67 33.01 12.97
N SER A 28 27.70 32.75 12.17
CA SER A 28 29.01 32.31 12.66
C SER A 28 30.12 33.11 12.01
N GLY A 29 31.18 33.46 12.76
CA GLY A 29 32.39 34.01 12.14
C GLY A 29 33.10 32.93 11.30
N GLY A 30 33.14 33.06 9.97
CA GLY A 30 33.86 32.15 9.06
C GLY A 30 33.01 31.57 7.91
N PRO A 31 33.37 30.40 7.32
CA PRO A 31 32.78 29.86 6.08
C PRO A 31 31.26 29.58 6.09
N LEU A 32 30.61 29.54 7.26
CA LEU A 32 29.15 29.42 7.37
C LEU A 32 28.45 30.76 7.69
N GLY A 33 29.16 31.88 7.62
CA GLY A 33 28.60 33.20 7.91
C GLY A 33 27.40 33.48 7.01
N ASN A 34 26.23 33.67 7.62
CA ASN A 34 24.96 33.94 6.96
C ASN A 34 24.47 32.81 6.06
N LEU A 35 24.79 31.54 6.38
CA LEU A 35 24.13 30.41 5.72
C LEU A 35 22.63 30.49 6.00
N THR A 36 21.82 30.62 4.94
CA THR A 36 20.36 30.59 5.01
C THR A 36 19.84 29.28 4.48
N LEU A 37 19.09 28.53 5.28
CA LEU A 37 18.46 27.28 4.87
C LEU A 37 16.94 27.42 4.85
N TYR A 38 16.31 26.69 3.94
CA TYR A 38 14.86 26.48 3.96
C TYR A 38 14.44 25.76 5.23
N SER A 39 13.42 26.29 5.89
CA SER A 39 13.03 25.88 7.24
C SER A 39 11.52 25.95 7.48
N PRO A 40 10.71 25.09 6.84
CA PRO A 40 9.30 25.00 7.15
C PRO A 40 9.08 24.38 8.53
N PRO A 41 7.92 24.64 9.16
CA PRO A 41 7.46 23.86 10.30
C PRO A 41 7.42 22.36 9.99
N VAL A 42 7.77 21.54 10.98
CA VAL A 42 7.79 20.07 10.82
C VAL A 42 6.39 19.54 10.51
N THR A 43 5.39 20.06 11.21
CA THR A 43 3.97 19.84 10.94
C THR A 43 3.19 21.16 11.05
N SER A 44 2.00 21.20 10.47
CA SER A 44 1.05 22.32 10.60
C SER A 44 0.36 22.40 11.97
N PHE A 45 0.63 21.42 12.83
CA PHE A 45 0.04 21.29 14.16
C PHE A 45 1.01 21.71 15.27
N ILE A 46 2.31 21.84 15.01
CA ILE A 46 3.29 22.06 16.07
C ILE A 46 3.93 23.44 15.92
N GLY A 47 3.82 24.24 16.98
CA GLY A 47 4.43 25.58 17.06
C GLY A 47 3.89 26.57 16.02
N PRO A 48 4.49 27.76 15.96
CA PRO A 48 4.04 28.83 15.09
C PRO A 48 4.21 28.52 13.61
N GLN A 49 3.22 28.91 12.82
CA GLN A 49 3.19 28.79 11.36
C GLN A 49 3.49 30.14 10.67
N PRO A 50 3.85 30.16 9.38
CA PRO A 50 4.16 31.40 8.64
C PRO A 50 3.02 32.42 8.68
N GLU A 51 1.77 31.97 8.65
CA GLU A 51 0.58 32.82 8.71
C GLU A 51 0.30 33.42 10.09
N ASP A 52 0.93 32.90 11.16
CA ASP A 52 0.71 33.35 12.53
C ASP A 52 1.43 34.68 12.84
N LYS A 53 2.22 35.21 11.90
CA LYS A 53 2.93 36.51 11.97
C LYS A 53 3.77 36.69 13.25
N VAL A 54 4.49 35.65 13.64
CA VAL A 54 5.41 35.69 14.78
C VAL A 54 6.71 36.41 14.45
N ASP A 55 7.27 37.15 15.40
CA ASP A 55 8.57 37.79 15.21
C ASP A 55 9.71 36.74 15.11
N PRO A 56 10.73 36.97 14.27
CA PRO A 56 11.91 36.12 14.24
C PRO A 56 12.60 36.06 15.61
N ILE A 57 13.07 34.87 16.00
CA ILE A 57 13.84 34.69 17.24
C ILE A 57 15.33 34.56 16.90
N THR A 58 16.19 35.25 17.66
CA THR A 58 17.65 35.09 17.56
C THR A 58 18.21 34.65 18.91
N ARG A 59 18.82 33.46 18.96
CA ARG A 59 19.40 32.87 20.18
C ARG A 59 20.64 32.03 19.87
N ASN A 60 21.39 31.70 20.90
CA ASN A 60 22.51 30.76 20.81
C ASN A 60 22.01 29.32 20.63
N VAL A 61 22.81 28.51 19.95
CA VAL A 61 22.48 27.12 19.65
C VAL A 61 23.09 26.17 20.69
N VAL A 62 22.37 25.11 21.02
CA VAL A 62 22.89 23.92 21.72
C VAL A 62 22.61 22.71 20.85
N ALA A 63 23.64 21.91 20.55
CA ALA A 63 23.46 20.64 19.87
C ALA A 63 23.04 19.56 20.88
N TYR A 64 22.03 18.78 20.52
CA TYR A 64 21.54 17.68 21.33
C TYR A 64 21.57 16.36 20.55
N ALA A 65 22.29 15.38 21.10
CA ALA A 65 22.45 14.05 20.53
C ALA A 65 21.86 12.92 21.38
N GLY A 66 21.11 13.26 22.43
CA GLY A 66 20.41 12.29 23.27
C GLY A 66 19.12 11.78 22.63
N ASP A 67 18.31 11.09 23.44
CA ASP A 67 17.00 10.58 23.01
C ASP A 67 15.95 11.69 23.05
N LEU A 68 15.33 11.98 21.90
CA LEU A 68 14.27 13.00 21.79
C LEU A 68 12.94 12.54 22.42
N CYS A 69 12.78 11.24 22.62
CA CYS A 69 11.57 10.63 23.18
C CYS A 69 11.63 10.49 24.70
N ASP A 70 12.83 10.37 25.27
CA ASP A 70 13.04 10.29 26.72
C ASP A 70 14.05 11.35 27.20
N MET A 71 13.51 12.37 27.86
CA MET A 71 14.27 13.46 28.44
C MET A 71 14.47 13.31 29.95
N ALA A 72 14.12 12.18 30.59
CA ALA A 72 14.08 12.07 32.05
C ALA A 72 15.39 12.49 32.75
N MET A 73 16.53 12.18 32.13
CA MET A 73 17.88 12.49 32.66
C MET A 73 18.41 13.89 32.31
N VAL A 74 17.71 14.63 31.45
CA VAL A 74 18.05 16.02 31.11
C VAL A 74 17.49 16.92 32.22
N SER A 75 18.13 18.05 32.55
CA SER A 75 17.57 19.00 33.53
C SER A 75 16.49 19.87 32.88
N ALA A 76 15.52 20.35 33.66
CA ALA A 76 14.42 21.19 33.18
C ALA A 76 14.89 22.53 32.58
N THR A 77 16.12 22.95 32.89
CA THR A 77 16.69 24.21 32.43
C THR A 77 17.81 24.04 31.40
N THR A 78 18.11 22.80 30.97
CA THR A 78 19.25 22.52 30.09
C THR A 78 19.21 23.33 28.79
N PHE A 79 18.02 23.61 28.24
CA PHE A 79 17.87 24.36 26.99
C PHE A 79 17.30 25.77 27.19
N SER A 80 17.27 26.26 28.43
CA SER A 80 16.65 27.55 28.77
C SER A 80 17.22 28.67 27.89
N ASP A 81 16.35 29.30 27.12
CA ASP A 81 16.67 30.41 26.19
C ASP A 81 17.61 30.06 25.02
N HIS A 82 17.79 28.76 24.72
CA HIS A 82 18.61 28.29 23.61
C HIS A 82 17.77 27.67 22.50
N ILE A 83 18.32 27.70 21.28
CA ILE A 83 17.80 26.92 20.15
C ILE A 83 18.45 25.54 20.16
N VAL A 84 17.64 24.48 20.15
CA VAL A 84 18.13 23.10 20.14
C VAL A 84 18.33 22.65 18.70
N LEU A 85 19.57 22.29 18.33
CA LEU A 85 19.89 21.60 17.09
C LEU A 85 19.94 20.10 17.36
N ALA A 86 18.94 19.36 16.89
CA ALA A 86 18.88 17.92 17.11
C ALA A 86 19.84 17.15 16.20
N ASN A 87 20.31 16.00 16.67
CA ASN A 87 21.05 15.07 15.83
C ASN A 87 20.12 14.41 14.78
N PRO A 88 20.47 14.44 13.48
CA PRO A 88 19.61 13.94 12.40
C PRO A 88 19.33 12.44 12.52
N TYR A 89 20.28 11.66 13.03
CA TYR A 89 20.11 10.20 13.21
C TYR A 89 19.19 9.88 14.38
N LYS A 90 19.24 10.69 15.44
CA LYS A 90 18.33 10.55 16.58
C LYS A 90 16.91 10.96 16.21
N PHE A 91 16.77 12.02 15.43
CA PHE A 91 15.48 12.45 14.89
C PHE A 91 14.86 11.42 13.95
N ALA A 92 15.60 10.93 12.94
CA ALA A 92 15.06 9.99 11.96
C ALA A 92 14.67 8.62 12.55
N GLY A 93 15.32 8.21 13.65
CA GLY A 93 15.09 6.93 14.32
C GLY A 93 14.31 7.03 15.64
N ALA A 94 13.74 8.19 15.97
CA ALA A 94 13.06 8.39 17.24
C ALA A 94 11.71 7.63 17.28
N PRO A 95 11.47 6.75 18.28
CA PRO A 95 10.28 5.89 18.35
C PRO A 95 9.05 6.60 18.95
N CYS A 96 8.92 7.91 18.76
CA CYS A 96 7.81 8.72 19.28
C CYS A 96 7.35 9.75 18.25
N SER A 97 6.20 10.37 18.52
CA SER A 97 5.63 11.39 17.63
C SER A 97 6.45 12.67 17.56
N TYR A 98 6.26 13.45 16.48
CA TYR A 98 6.85 14.80 16.39
C TYR A 98 6.35 15.71 17.51
N GLU A 99 5.08 15.57 17.91
CA GLU A 99 4.49 16.33 19.02
C GLU A 99 5.13 15.97 20.36
N SER A 100 5.43 14.69 20.60
CA SER A 100 6.15 14.25 21.80
C SER A 100 7.56 14.83 21.85
N MET A 101 8.32 14.77 20.76
CA MET A 101 9.65 15.38 20.69
C MET A 101 9.61 16.88 20.94
N TYR A 102 8.61 17.57 20.36
CA TYR A 102 8.39 18.99 20.56
C TYR A 102 8.13 19.34 22.02
N LEU A 103 7.16 18.69 22.66
CA LEU A 103 6.80 18.93 24.06
C LEU A 103 7.94 18.58 25.02
N ASN A 104 8.70 17.53 24.71
CA ASN A 104 9.86 17.12 25.48
C ASN A 104 10.95 18.20 25.49
N LEU A 105 11.23 18.84 24.35
CA LEU A 105 12.22 19.93 24.28
C LEU A 105 11.67 21.24 24.84
N GLN A 106 10.41 21.55 24.56
CA GLN A 106 9.74 22.75 25.02
C GLN A 106 9.63 22.79 26.55
N SER A 107 9.28 21.67 27.19
CA SER A 107 9.20 21.56 28.66
C SER A 107 10.56 21.69 29.36
N ARG A 108 11.67 21.64 28.59
CA ARG A 108 13.06 21.82 29.06
C ARG A 108 13.62 23.22 28.75
N GLY A 109 12.74 24.15 28.40
CA GLY A 109 13.05 25.57 28.23
C GLY A 109 13.56 25.96 26.84
N ALA A 110 13.48 25.08 25.84
CA ALA A 110 13.91 25.39 24.47
C ALA A 110 13.15 26.60 23.90
N ALA A 111 13.89 27.60 23.43
CA ALA A 111 13.34 28.77 22.75
C ALA A 111 12.96 28.45 21.30
N GLY A 112 13.68 27.53 20.66
CA GLY A 112 13.41 27.02 19.33
C GLY A 112 14.04 25.64 19.12
N ILE A 113 13.56 24.90 18.14
CA ILE A 113 13.97 23.53 17.84
C ILE A 113 14.22 23.43 16.34
N ILE A 114 15.39 22.92 15.99
CA ILE A 114 15.82 22.66 14.62
C ILE A 114 16.02 21.15 14.46
N LEU A 115 15.24 20.55 13.56
CA LEU A 115 15.27 19.13 13.23
C LEU A 115 15.89 18.95 11.83
N PRO A 116 17.19 18.62 11.72
CA PRO A 116 17.81 18.43 10.42
C PRO A 116 17.40 17.09 9.78
N SER A 117 16.98 17.12 8.51
CA SER A 117 16.92 15.94 7.64
C SER A 117 18.02 16.03 6.58
N LEU A 118 18.76 14.95 6.35
CA LEU A 118 19.86 14.93 5.37
C LEU A 118 19.42 14.44 3.99
N ILE A 119 18.22 13.86 3.90
CA ILE A 119 17.75 13.16 2.70
C ILE A 119 16.50 13.84 2.14
N ASP A 120 15.62 14.34 3.00
CA ASP A 120 14.27 14.72 2.60
C ASP A 120 14.12 16.22 2.46
N VAL A 121 13.39 16.65 1.42
CA VAL A 121 12.92 18.04 1.35
C VAL A 121 12.02 18.28 2.57
N PRO A 122 12.35 19.25 3.43
CA PRO A 122 11.65 19.47 4.68
C PRO A 122 10.14 19.68 4.50
N GLY A 123 9.36 19.20 5.46
CA GLY A 123 7.93 19.45 5.54
C GLY A 123 7.02 18.39 4.92
N ILE A 124 7.55 17.23 4.51
CA ILE A 124 6.72 16.12 3.96
C ILE A 124 5.63 15.66 4.94
N SER A 125 5.89 15.75 6.24
CA SER A 125 4.95 15.36 7.29
C SER A 125 4.01 16.50 7.71
N MET A 126 3.77 17.50 6.86
CA MET A 126 3.04 18.72 7.25
C MET A 126 1.66 18.45 7.87
N PHE A 127 0.99 17.42 7.38
CA PHE A 127 -0.34 17.02 7.84
C PHE A 127 -0.33 15.79 8.74
N SER A 128 0.85 15.36 9.23
CA SER A 128 0.96 14.30 10.22
C SER A 128 0.39 14.78 11.56
N GLN A 129 -0.85 14.39 11.84
CA GLN A 129 -1.53 14.71 13.10
C GLN A 129 -1.27 13.62 14.13
N ASP A 130 -0.28 13.81 15.00
CA ASP A 130 0.15 12.75 15.91
C ASP A 130 -0.62 12.71 17.25
N GLY A 131 -1.61 13.59 17.48
CA GLY A 131 -2.33 13.62 18.76
C GLY A 131 -3.64 14.41 18.79
N ASN A 132 -4.38 14.25 19.89
CA ASN A 132 -5.51 15.10 20.28
C ASN A 132 -5.07 16.53 20.66
N ARG A 133 -3.76 16.76 20.82
CA ARG A 133 -3.16 18.01 21.30
C ARG A 133 -2.55 18.87 20.20
N GLY A 134 -2.48 18.40 18.95
CA GLY A 134 -1.90 19.16 17.85
C GLY A 134 -2.48 20.58 17.70
N ALA A 135 -3.79 20.76 17.84
CA ALA A 135 -4.36 22.11 17.83
C ALA A 135 -3.91 22.99 19.01
N LEU A 136 -3.64 22.39 20.17
CA LEU A 136 -3.19 23.08 21.38
C LEU A 136 -1.71 23.47 21.29
N THR A 137 -0.87 22.61 20.70
CA THR A 137 0.58 22.84 20.60
C THR A 137 0.96 23.86 19.53
N ARG A 138 0.11 24.11 18.53
CA ARG A 138 0.25 25.25 17.60
C ARG A 138 0.31 26.61 18.31
N SER A 139 -0.40 26.76 19.43
CA SER A 139 -0.44 28.02 20.20
C SER A 139 0.84 28.31 20.99
N VAL A 140 1.72 27.30 21.14
CA VAL A 140 2.96 27.42 21.91
C VAL A 140 4.01 28.17 21.07
N LYS A 141 4.70 29.14 21.68
CA LYS A 141 5.61 30.05 20.98
C LYS A 141 6.94 29.43 20.52
N THR A 142 7.32 28.27 21.06
CA THR A 142 8.56 27.59 20.69
C THR A 142 8.48 27.16 19.23
N MET A 143 9.38 27.67 18.38
CA MET A 143 9.45 27.28 16.97
C MET A 143 9.99 25.85 16.82
N CYS A 144 9.45 25.08 15.87
CA CYS A 144 9.90 23.74 15.56
C CYS A 144 10.04 23.57 14.04
N LEU A 145 11.26 23.78 13.55
CA LEU A 145 11.54 23.88 12.11
C LEU A 145 12.38 22.70 11.65
N GLN A 146 12.14 22.25 10.42
CA GLN A 146 12.94 21.22 9.77
C GLN A 146 13.85 21.85 8.73
N ILE A 147 15.14 21.50 8.70
CA ILE A 147 16.11 22.01 7.71
C ILE A 147 16.73 20.87 6.93
N GLN A 148 17.26 21.17 5.74
CA GLN A 148 18.01 20.22 4.92
C GLN A 148 19.44 20.69 4.65
N PRO A 149 20.35 20.59 5.64
CA PRO A 149 21.77 20.84 5.42
C PRO A 149 22.41 19.68 4.64
N THR A 150 23.49 19.96 3.91
CA THR A 150 24.39 18.90 3.45
C THR A 150 25.11 18.27 4.65
N ALA A 151 25.62 17.04 4.51
CA ALA A 151 26.36 16.39 5.59
C ALA A 151 27.55 17.24 6.09
N ASP A 152 28.28 17.87 5.17
CA ASP A 152 29.41 18.76 5.49
C ASP A 152 28.95 20.05 6.17
N ALA A 153 27.84 20.64 5.71
CA ALA A 153 27.25 21.82 6.36
C ALA A 153 26.80 21.49 7.78
N TYR A 154 26.11 20.36 7.98
CA TYR A 154 25.69 19.91 9.31
C TYR A 154 26.87 19.66 10.24
N LYS A 155 27.92 18.97 9.78
CA LYS A 155 29.13 18.76 10.57
C LYS A 155 29.74 20.10 11.00
N THR A 156 29.86 21.03 10.05
CA THR A 156 30.42 22.36 10.32
C THR A 156 29.54 23.17 11.28
N LEU A 157 28.20 23.00 11.23
CA LEU A 157 27.29 23.61 12.21
C LEU A 157 27.55 23.07 13.61
N VAL A 158 27.63 21.74 13.77
CA VAL A 158 27.90 21.08 15.05
C VAL A 158 29.25 21.52 15.65
N ASP A 159 30.30 21.56 14.83
CA ASP A 159 31.65 21.97 15.25
C ASP A 159 31.70 23.43 15.74
N ARG A 160 30.75 24.27 15.31
CA ARG A 160 30.68 25.70 15.62
C ARG A 160 29.65 26.08 16.68
N VAL A 161 28.84 25.13 17.15
CA VAL A 161 27.78 25.35 18.17
C VAL A 161 28.19 26.29 19.31
N PRO A 162 29.39 26.18 19.92
CA PRO A 162 29.78 27.05 21.04
C PRO A 162 29.75 28.56 20.73
N ASN A 163 29.86 28.96 19.46
CA ASN A 163 29.86 30.35 19.01
C ASN A 163 28.78 30.62 17.94
N LEU A 164 27.75 29.78 17.88
CA LEU A 164 26.71 29.84 16.85
C LEU A 164 25.45 30.50 17.40
N SER A 165 25.04 31.61 16.78
CA SER A 165 23.71 32.18 16.98
C SER A 165 22.88 31.97 15.73
N VAL A 166 21.58 31.75 15.91
CA VAL A 166 20.66 31.47 14.80
C VAL A 166 19.48 32.39 14.90
N THR A 167 19.12 33.00 13.77
CA THR A 167 17.82 33.63 13.59
C THR A 167 16.88 32.62 12.95
N MET A 168 15.72 32.36 13.56
CA MET A 168 14.69 31.45 13.08
C MET A 168 13.39 32.18 12.79
N PHE A 169 12.74 31.80 11.69
CA PHE A 169 11.38 32.15 11.33
C PHE A 169 10.78 31.00 10.49
N PRO A 170 9.49 30.67 10.55
CA PRO A 170 8.92 29.56 9.78
C PRO A 170 8.75 29.90 8.29
N ASP A 171 9.27 29.07 7.39
CA ASP A 171 9.01 29.18 5.95
C ASP A 171 7.68 28.52 5.55
N VAL A 172 7.14 28.94 4.39
CA VAL A 172 5.99 28.28 3.76
C VAL A 172 6.36 26.84 3.37
N ASN A 173 5.50 25.90 3.73
CA ASN A 173 5.69 24.49 3.40
C ASN A 173 5.37 24.21 1.92
N VAL A 174 6.38 23.82 1.13
CA VAL A 174 6.24 23.52 -0.30
C VAL A 174 5.36 22.30 -0.58
N TRP A 175 5.24 21.39 0.39
CA TRP A 175 4.38 20.21 0.27
C TRP A 175 2.90 20.57 0.27
N GLY A 176 2.50 21.70 0.87
CA GLY A 176 1.13 22.17 0.83
C GLY A 176 0.64 22.43 -0.60
N ALA A 177 1.48 23.07 -1.42
CA ALA A 177 1.19 23.29 -2.83
C ALA A 177 1.08 21.97 -3.60
N MET A 178 1.99 21.02 -3.34
CA MET A 178 1.95 19.69 -3.96
C MET A 178 0.70 18.90 -3.56
N TYR A 179 0.33 18.86 -2.28
CA TYR A 179 -0.86 18.16 -1.83
C TYR A 179 -2.14 18.77 -2.39
N SER A 180 -2.20 20.09 -2.55
CA SER A 180 -3.33 20.77 -3.20
C SER A 180 -3.34 20.64 -4.73
N SER A 181 -2.26 20.15 -5.34
CA SER A 181 -2.12 20.11 -6.79
C SER A 181 -3.09 19.12 -7.46
N TRP A 182 -3.49 19.42 -8.69
CA TRP A 182 -4.42 18.58 -9.44
C TRP A 182 -3.87 17.16 -9.66
N TYR A 183 -2.56 17.00 -9.86
CA TYR A 183 -1.95 15.69 -10.13
C TYR A 183 -1.89 14.83 -8.87
N TYR A 184 -1.62 15.41 -7.70
CA TYR A 184 -1.75 14.70 -6.42
C TYR A 184 -3.19 14.24 -6.20
N GLN A 185 -4.14 15.18 -6.30
CA GLN A 185 -5.56 14.89 -6.09
C GLN A 185 -6.08 13.85 -7.08
N LEU A 186 -5.67 13.88 -8.35
CA LEU A 186 -6.13 12.93 -9.35
C LEU A 186 -5.46 11.56 -9.20
N PHE A 187 -4.12 11.51 -9.21
CA PHE A 187 -3.38 10.25 -9.38
C PHE A 187 -3.07 9.54 -8.05
N ILE A 188 -3.02 10.24 -6.93
CA ILE A 188 -2.73 9.63 -5.62
C ILE A 188 -4.00 9.43 -4.80
N ARG A 189 -4.98 10.32 -4.98
CA ARG A 189 -6.23 10.29 -4.22
C ARG A 189 -7.39 9.72 -5.03
N VAL A 190 -7.96 10.49 -5.96
CA VAL A 190 -9.25 10.19 -6.60
C VAL A 190 -9.23 8.92 -7.43
N LEU A 191 -8.25 8.74 -8.32
CA LEU A 191 -8.21 7.58 -9.21
C LEU A 191 -8.00 6.25 -8.45
N PRO A 192 -6.99 6.10 -7.58
CA PRO A 192 -6.84 4.86 -6.83
C PRO A 192 -7.98 4.64 -5.82
N CYS A 193 -8.52 5.67 -5.17
CA CYS A 193 -9.61 5.49 -4.21
C CYS A 193 -10.91 5.01 -4.90
N THR A 194 -11.27 5.59 -6.05
CA THR A 194 -12.47 5.20 -6.79
C THR A 194 -12.35 3.78 -7.33
N ILE A 195 -11.18 3.38 -7.83
CA ILE A 195 -10.93 2.02 -8.29
C ILE A 195 -11.01 1.04 -7.11
N LEU A 196 -10.41 1.35 -5.95
CA LEU A 196 -10.42 0.49 -4.77
C LEU A 196 -11.83 0.32 -4.19
N ILE A 197 -12.56 1.42 -3.98
CA ILE A 197 -13.95 1.38 -3.48
C ILE A 197 -14.84 0.64 -4.49
N GLY A 198 -14.72 0.96 -5.79
CA GLY A 198 -15.46 0.30 -6.86
C GLY A 198 -15.17 -1.21 -6.90
N SER A 199 -13.91 -1.61 -6.74
CA SER A 199 -13.52 -3.02 -6.67
C SER A 199 -14.08 -3.70 -5.44
N GLY A 200 -14.07 -3.05 -4.26
CA GLY A 200 -14.66 -3.58 -3.04
C GLY A 200 -16.17 -3.78 -3.14
N LEU A 201 -16.88 -2.81 -3.71
CA LEU A 201 -18.33 -2.91 -3.97
C LEU A 201 -18.66 -4.01 -4.99
N LEU A 202 -17.90 -4.10 -6.08
CA LEU A 202 -18.07 -5.18 -7.06
C LEU A 202 -17.78 -6.55 -6.46
N ALA A 203 -16.75 -6.66 -5.60
CA ALA A 203 -16.43 -7.90 -4.92
C ALA A 203 -17.61 -8.35 -4.04
N PHE A 204 -18.20 -7.42 -3.27
CA PHE A 204 -19.39 -7.68 -2.47
C PHE A 204 -20.57 -8.15 -3.34
N VAL A 205 -20.86 -7.47 -4.44
CA VAL A 205 -21.92 -7.88 -5.39
C VAL A 205 -21.66 -9.28 -5.93
N PHE A 206 -20.41 -9.60 -6.29
CA PHE A 206 -20.05 -10.93 -6.78
C PHE A 206 -20.19 -12.00 -5.69
N VAL A 207 -19.85 -11.72 -4.42
CA VAL A 207 -20.11 -12.65 -3.30
C VAL A 207 -21.60 -12.94 -3.17
N VAL A 208 -22.44 -11.90 -3.23
CA VAL A 208 -23.91 -12.05 -3.15
C VAL A 208 -24.43 -12.90 -4.31
N GLN A 209 -23.98 -12.61 -5.53
CA GLN A 209 -24.38 -13.37 -6.73
C GLN A 209 -23.93 -14.83 -6.68
N HIS A 210 -22.69 -15.09 -6.27
CA HIS A 210 -22.19 -16.46 -6.08
C HIS A 210 -22.96 -17.21 -5.00
N THR A 211 -23.28 -16.54 -3.89
CA THR A 211 -24.08 -17.12 -2.80
C THR A 211 -25.51 -17.44 -3.28
N ALA A 212 -26.10 -16.59 -4.12
CA ALA A 212 -27.39 -16.87 -4.75
C ALA A 212 -27.32 -18.10 -5.66
N ILE A 213 -26.30 -18.20 -6.52
CA ILE A 213 -26.09 -19.36 -7.39
C ILE A 213 -25.91 -20.65 -6.58
N MET A 214 -25.14 -20.61 -5.48
CA MET A 214 -24.98 -21.76 -4.59
C MET A 214 -26.28 -22.14 -3.89
N ASN A 215 -27.07 -21.15 -3.50
CA ASN A 215 -28.35 -21.37 -2.85
C ASN A 215 -29.35 -22.04 -3.81
N ASP A 216 -29.35 -21.64 -5.08
CA ASP A 216 -30.19 -22.28 -6.09
C ASP A 216 -29.76 -23.73 -6.32
N ARG A 217 -28.44 -23.99 -6.40
CA ARG A 217 -27.91 -25.37 -6.45
C ARG A 217 -28.28 -26.20 -5.23
N TYR A 218 -28.29 -25.61 -4.04
CA TYR A 218 -28.75 -26.27 -2.81
C TYR A 218 -30.23 -26.66 -2.90
N LYS A 219 -31.07 -25.75 -3.38
CA LYS A 219 -32.51 -26.00 -3.57
C LYS A 219 -32.76 -27.07 -4.62
N GLU A 220 -31.99 -27.09 -5.71
CA GLU A 220 -32.04 -28.13 -6.74
C GLU A 220 -31.57 -29.50 -6.20
N ALA A 221 -30.56 -29.53 -5.31
CA ALA A 221 -29.95 -30.77 -4.81
C ALA A 221 -30.64 -31.38 -3.58
N VAL A 222 -31.39 -30.61 -2.78
CA VAL A 222 -31.99 -31.08 -1.52
C VAL A 222 -33.51 -31.03 -1.61
N VAL A 223 -34.16 -32.15 -1.28
CA VAL A 223 -35.64 -32.25 -1.21
C VAL A 223 -36.22 -31.17 -0.27
N THR A 224 -37.27 -30.49 -0.72
CA THR A 224 -37.89 -29.30 -0.11
C THR A 224 -38.20 -29.47 1.39
N ASN A 225 -38.67 -30.65 1.80
CA ASN A 225 -39.00 -30.96 3.21
C ASN A 225 -37.78 -31.10 4.14
N ARG A 226 -36.55 -31.01 3.61
CA ARG A 226 -35.29 -31.17 4.35
C ARG A 226 -34.44 -29.91 4.39
N HIS A 227 -34.97 -28.78 3.91
CA HIS A 227 -34.33 -27.46 3.94
C HIS A 227 -34.27 -26.95 5.37
N THR A 228 -33.11 -27.02 6.00
CA THR A 228 -32.87 -26.40 7.32
C THR A 228 -31.69 -25.45 7.24
N LEU A 229 -31.72 -24.35 8.02
CA LEU A 229 -30.65 -23.34 8.04
C LEU A 229 -29.28 -23.98 8.31
N ARG A 230 -29.22 -24.91 9.26
CA ARG A 230 -28.00 -25.63 9.63
C ARG A 230 -27.44 -26.48 8.47
N ARG A 231 -28.30 -27.15 7.70
CA ARG A 231 -27.89 -27.93 6.51
C ARG A 231 -27.47 -27.03 5.36
N ARG A 232 -28.17 -25.92 5.16
CA ARG A 232 -27.81 -24.89 4.18
C ARG A 232 -26.42 -24.30 4.48
N LEU A 233 -26.17 -23.91 5.74
CA LEU A 233 -24.87 -23.39 6.14
C LEU A 233 -23.76 -24.43 5.99
N ARG A 234 -24.00 -25.69 6.39
CA ARG A 234 -23.05 -26.78 6.21
C ARG A 234 -22.75 -27.05 4.73
N TYR A 235 -23.76 -27.00 3.87
CA TYR A 235 -23.61 -27.15 2.43
C TYR A 235 -22.79 -26.01 1.83
N LEU A 236 -23.10 -24.77 2.19
CA LEU A 236 -22.33 -23.59 1.76
C LEU A 236 -20.87 -23.70 2.20
N ILE A 237 -20.61 -23.98 3.48
CA ILE A 237 -19.24 -24.16 4.01
C ILE A 237 -18.49 -25.27 3.26
N SER A 238 -19.18 -26.36 2.88
CA SER A 238 -18.54 -27.46 2.14
C SER A 238 -18.17 -27.13 0.69
N ILE A 239 -18.68 -26.01 0.14
CA ILE A 239 -18.50 -25.60 -1.27
C ILE A 239 -17.76 -24.26 -1.37
N VAL A 240 -17.50 -23.59 -0.24
CA VAL A 240 -16.70 -22.36 -0.21
C VAL A 240 -15.25 -22.70 -0.60
N ASP A 241 -14.94 -22.47 -1.87
CA ASP A 241 -13.59 -22.44 -2.40
C ASP A 241 -12.88 -21.11 -2.08
N LEU A 242 -11.56 -21.11 -2.21
CA LEU A 242 -10.70 -19.93 -1.99
C LEU A 242 -11.13 -18.63 -2.73
N PRO A 243 -11.66 -18.65 -3.96
CA PRO A 243 -12.09 -17.42 -4.63
C PRO A 243 -13.18 -16.65 -3.87
N TYR A 244 -14.05 -17.31 -3.10
CA TYR A 244 -15.06 -16.60 -2.31
C TYR A 244 -14.44 -15.90 -1.10
N ILE A 245 -13.46 -16.55 -0.47
CA ILE A 245 -12.70 -15.96 0.63
C ILE A 245 -11.95 -14.71 0.13
N ALA A 246 -11.30 -14.81 -1.03
CA ALA A 246 -10.62 -13.68 -1.64
C ALA A 246 -11.57 -12.52 -1.96
N LEU A 247 -12.77 -12.78 -2.50
CA LEU A 247 -13.77 -11.73 -2.72
C LEU A 247 -14.25 -11.06 -1.42
N ILE A 248 -14.41 -11.81 -0.33
CA ILE A 248 -14.77 -11.25 0.98
C ILE A 248 -13.64 -10.37 1.51
N ILE A 249 -12.40 -10.88 1.52
CA ILE A 249 -11.23 -10.13 1.95
C ILE A 249 -11.15 -8.83 1.13
N GLU A 250 -11.30 -8.91 -0.18
CA GLU A 250 -11.26 -7.74 -1.06
C GLU A 250 -12.37 -6.73 -0.83
N SER A 251 -13.59 -7.20 -0.57
CA SER A 251 -14.69 -6.29 -0.23
C SER A 251 -14.38 -5.44 1.00
N ILE A 252 -13.60 -5.97 1.94
CA ILE A 252 -13.20 -5.27 3.16
C ILE A 252 -11.95 -4.44 2.91
N THR A 253 -10.86 -5.06 2.45
CA THR A 253 -9.54 -4.43 2.37
C THR A 253 -9.49 -3.33 1.31
N ALA A 254 -10.11 -3.55 0.13
CA ALA A 254 -10.15 -2.53 -0.92
C ALA A 254 -11.04 -1.35 -0.52
N THR A 255 -12.19 -1.61 0.11
CA THR A 255 -13.08 -0.53 0.59
C THR A 255 -12.42 0.28 1.69
N LEU A 256 -11.77 -0.36 2.68
CA LEU A 256 -11.06 0.34 3.76
C LEU A 256 -9.90 1.17 3.23
N ALA A 257 -9.03 0.59 2.40
CA ALA A 257 -7.90 1.29 1.81
C ALA A 257 -8.36 2.45 0.91
N GLY A 258 -9.39 2.24 0.09
CA GLY A 258 -9.98 3.27 -0.75
C GLY A 258 -10.64 4.39 0.06
N THR A 259 -11.31 4.08 1.16
CA THR A 259 -11.93 5.07 2.05
C THR A 259 -10.87 5.92 2.75
N MET A 260 -9.80 5.30 3.25
CA MET A 260 -8.68 6.02 3.85
C MET A 260 -8.07 7.01 2.85
N LEU A 261 -7.77 6.57 1.63
CA LEU A 261 -7.29 7.46 0.57
C LEU A 261 -8.28 8.56 0.24
N ALA A 262 -9.58 8.26 0.20
CA ALA A 262 -10.60 9.26 -0.08
C ALA A 262 -10.64 10.36 1.01
N ILE A 263 -10.48 10.01 2.28
CA ILE A 263 -10.52 10.95 3.41
C ILE A 263 -9.25 11.77 3.50
N ASP A 264 -8.09 11.13 3.48
CA ASP A 264 -6.84 11.79 3.86
C ASP A 264 -5.84 11.94 2.71
N GLY A 265 -5.95 11.08 1.70
CA GLY A 265 -4.81 10.81 0.82
C GLY A 265 -3.65 10.20 1.62
N TYR A 266 -2.45 10.18 1.03
CA TYR A 266 -1.25 9.80 1.77
C TYR A 266 -0.51 11.07 2.18
N LEU A 267 -0.57 11.38 3.48
CA LEU A 267 -0.04 12.61 4.08
C LEU A 267 -0.63 13.91 3.49
N GLY A 268 -1.71 13.82 2.70
CA GLY A 268 -2.24 14.93 1.90
C GLY A 268 -3.28 15.78 2.61
N SER A 269 -3.74 15.34 3.77
CA SER A 269 -4.71 16.03 4.61
C SER A 269 -4.41 15.73 6.07
N GLY A 270 -4.88 16.59 6.96
CA GLY A 270 -4.75 16.41 8.41
C GLY A 270 -6.04 15.92 9.04
N SER A 271 -6.82 15.08 8.33
CA SER A 271 -8.15 14.64 8.76
C SER A 271 -8.09 13.37 9.61
N LEU A 272 -7.07 12.54 9.41
CA LEU A 272 -6.82 11.34 10.18
C LEU A 272 -5.56 11.49 11.03
N SER A 273 -5.53 10.82 12.17
CA SER A 273 -4.31 10.74 12.99
C SER A 273 -3.19 10.04 12.21
N ALA A 274 -1.95 10.48 12.38
CA ALA A 274 -0.78 9.94 11.72
C ALA A 274 -0.61 8.43 11.90
N GLY A 275 -0.96 7.88 13.06
CA GLY A 275 -0.90 6.42 13.28
C GLY A 275 -1.84 5.64 12.35
N VAL A 276 -3.05 6.18 12.09
CA VAL A 276 -3.98 5.59 11.11
C VAL A 276 -3.42 5.73 9.70
N VAL A 277 -2.87 6.90 9.35
CA VAL A 277 -2.25 7.12 8.04
C VAL A 277 -1.08 6.16 7.81
N GLY A 278 -0.23 5.98 8.82
CA GLY A 278 0.90 5.04 8.81
C GLY A 278 0.45 3.59 8.67
N PHE A 279 -0.57 3.16 9.42
CA PHE A 279 -1.13 1.80 9.32
C PHE A 279 -1.64 1.49 7.90
N PHE A 280 -2.30 2.45 7.25
CA PHE A 280 -2.82 2.27 5.90
C PHE A 280 -1.83 2.71 4.80
N GLY A 281 -0.59 3.10 5.15
CA GLY A 281 0.39 3.62 4.19
C GLY A 281 0.72 2.64 3.06
N THR A 282 0.70 1.33 3.34
CA THR A 282 0.88 0.27 2.34
C THR A 282 -0.41 -0.15 1.63
N LEU A 283 -1.57 0.43 1.98
CA LEU A 283 -2.89 0.05 1.45
C LEU A 283 -3.22 -1.44 1.64
N LEU A 284 -2.80 -2.01 2.78
CA LEU A 284 -2.99 -3.41 3.12
C LEU A 284 -2.46 -4.34 2.02
N ASN A 285 -1.26 -4.03 1.49
CA ASN A 285 -0.68 -4.72 0.35
C ASN A 285 -0.47 -6.23 0.59
N GLY A 286 -0.22 -6.65 1.83
CA GLY A 286 -0.06 -8.07 2.18
C GLY A 286 -1.34 -8.87 1.95
N TRP A 287 -2.47 -8.33 2.40
CA TRP A 287 -3.79 -8.91 2.16
C TRP A 287 -4.17 -8.91 0.68
N SER A 288 -3.82 -7.84 -0.03
CA SER A 288 -3.96 -7.75 -1.49
C SER A 288 -3.20 -8.87 -2.19
N MET A 289 -1.96 -9.09 -1.77
CA MET A 289 -1.05 -10.05 -2.37
C MET A 289 -1.55 -11.49 -2.18
N ASP A 290 -2.12 -11.80 -1.01
CA ASP A 290 -2.82 -13.07 -0.75
C ASP A 290 -3.97 -13.31 -1.74
N CYS A 291 -4.83 -12.30 -1.95
CA CYS A 291 -5.93 -12.37 -2.91
C CYS A 291 -5.43 -12.53 -4.36
N SER A 292 -4.30 -11.94 -4.69
CA SER A 292 -3.67 -12.09 -6.00
C SER A 292 -3.00 -13.46 -6.18
N LEU A 293 -2.48 -14.08 -5.12
CA LEU A 293 -2.06 -15.48 -5.12
C LEU A 293 -3.26 -16.43 -5.35
N VAL A 294 -4.41 -16.16 -4.72
CA VAL A 294 -5.65 -16.94 -4.95
C VAL A 294 -6.09 -16.81 -6.40
N SER A 295 -6.03 -15.60 -6.96
CA SER A 295 -6.33 -15.32 -8.36
C SER A 295 -5.39 -16.07 -9.30
N ALA A 296 -4.09 -16.02 -9.03
CA ALA A 296 -3.09 -16.74 -9.78
C ALA A 296 -3.25 -18.27 -9.70
N ARG A 297 -3.65 -18.80 -8.53
CA ARG A 297 -4.02 -20.22 -8.36
C ARG A 297 -5.22 -20.59 -9.22
N LEU A 298 -6.26 -19.75 -9.26
CA LEU A 298 -7.44 -19.98 -10.10
C LEU A 298 -7.05 -20.05 -11.58
N TRP A 299 -6.21 -19.13 -12.05
CA TRP A 299 -5.65 -19.15 -13.41
C TRP A 299 -4.86 -20.43 -13.68
N ALA A 300 -3.92 -20.77 -12.79
CA ALA A 300 -3.07 -21.93 -12.94
C ALA A 300 -3.89 -23.24 -13.02
N LYS A 301 -4.87 -23.41 -12.14
CA LYS A 301 -5.77 -24.57 -12.15
C LYS A 301 -6.49 -24.70 -13.49
N LYS A 302 -7.05 -23.60 -14.00
CA LYS A 302 -7.77 -23.59 -15.28
C LYS A 302 -6.86 -23.82 -16.49
N LEU A 303 -5.62 -23.33 -16.42
CA LEU A 303 -4.63 -23.58 -17.46
C LEU A 303 -4.24 -25.07 -17.50
N THR A 304 -4.01 -25.69 -16.33
CA THR A 304 -3.71 -27.13 -16.22
C THR A 304 -4.84 -28.00 -16.75
N ASP A 305 -6.10 -27.63 -16.49
CA ASP A 305 -7.29 -28.34 -17.03
C ASP A 305 -7.27 -28.40 -18.57
N ILE A 306 -6.71 -27.39 -19.25
CA ILE A 306 -6.75 -27.25 -20.73
C ILE A 306 -5.45 -27.74 -21.39
N THR A 307 -4.35 -27.84 -20.65
CA THR A 307 -3.07 -28.37 -21.14
C THR A 307 -2.67 -29.64 -20.37
N PRO A 308 -3.45 -30.73 -20.46
CA PRO A 308 -3.12 -31.98 -19.79
C PRO A 308 -1.80 -32.54 -20.34
N GLY A 309 -0.97 -33.10 -19.46
CA GLY A 309 0.30 -33.76 -19.82
C GLY A 309 1.57 -32.90 -19.69
N ARG A 310 1.46 -31.59 -19.39
CA ARG A 310 2.64 -30.77 -19.04
C ARG A 310 2.83 -30.73 -17.53
N LEU A 311 4.05 -31.03 -17.08
CA LEU A 311 4.43 -30.93 -15.67
C LEU A 311 4.36 -29.47 -15.21
N PRO A 312 3.56 -29.14 -14.18
CA PRO A 312 3.53 -27.80 -13.61
C PRO A 312 4.88 -27.48 -12.97
N SER A 313 5.30 -26.21 -13.05
CA SER A 313 6.50 -25.74 -12.33
C SER A 313 6.33 -25.92 -10.82
N LEU A 314 7.44 -26.04 -10.09
CA LEU A 314 7.44 -26.18 -8.63
C LEU A 314 6.58 -25.09 -7.96
N VAL A 315 6.70 -23.84 -8.45
CA VAL A 315 5.92 -22.69 -7.97
C VAL A 315 4.43 -22.92 -8.14
N THR A 316 4.01 -23.31 -9.34
CA THR A 316 2.61 -23.61 -9.63
C THR A 316 2.09 -24.74 -8.73
N ARG A 317 2.92 -25.77 -8.47
CA ARG A 317 2.59 -26.86 -7.55
C ARG A 317 2.39 -26.39 -6.12
N ILE A 318 3.29 -25.53 -5.62
CA ILE A 318 3.14 -24.88 -4.31
C ILE A 318 1.85 -24.05 -4.28
N MET A 319 1.58 -23.21 -5.28
CA MET A 319 0.36 -22.40 -5.33
C MET A 319 -0.93 -23.23 -5.40
N LEU A 320 -0.89 -24.37 -6.10
CA LEU A 320 -2.01 -25.30 -6.22
C LEU A 320 -2.27 -26.10 -4.93
N GLY A 321 -1.30 -26.16 -4.02
CA GLY A 321 -1.42 -26.83 -2.72
C GLY A 321 -0.78 -28.20 -2.64
N ASP A 322 0.07 -28.60 -3.60
CA ASP A 322 0.77 -29.89 -3.55
C ASP A 322 1.68 -30.00 -2.30
N TYR A 323 2.17 -28.87 -1.81
CA TYR A 323 3.04 -28.75 -0.64
C TYR A 323 2.36 -27.87 0.42
N TRP A 324 1.57 -28.46 1.32
CA TRP A 324 0.69 -27.71 2.23
C TRP A 324 1.43 -26.68 3.10
N ILE A 325 2.61 -27.02 3.63
CA ILE A 325 3.42 -26.09 4.47
C ILE A 325 3.89 -24.90 3.65
N ALA A 326 4.52 -25.16 2.51
CA ALA A 326 5.01 -24.11 1.62
C ALA A 326 3.86 -23.23 1.12
N THR A 327 2.70 -23.82 0.87
CA THR A 327 1.47 -23.10 0.52
C THR A 327 1.04 -22.18 1.67
N ALA A 328 0.90 -22.72 2.88
CA ALA A 328 0.50 -21.94 4.05
C ALA A 328 1.45 -20.76 4.31
N ILE A 329 2.77 -20.97 4.20
CA ILE A 329 3.78 -19.92 4.32
C ILE A 329 3.62 -18.88 3.21
N LEU A 330 3.42 -19.29 1.96
CA LEU A 330 3.29 -18.39 0.82
C LEU A 330 2.10 -17.42 0.95
N TYR A 331 0.97 -17.88 1.49
CA TYR A 331 -0.23 -17.05 1.71
C TYR A 331 -0.13 -16.22 3.01
N SER A 332 0.41 -16.78 4.10
CA SER A 332 0.48 -16.07 5.40
C SER A 332 1.63 -15.07 5.53
N ALA A 333 2.79 -15.32 4.91
CA ALA A 333 3.96 -14.48 5.06
C ALA A 333 3.76 -13.03 4.58
N PRO A 334 3.11 -12.75 3.42
CA PRO A 334 2.81 -11.40 2.99
C PRO A 334 1.91 -10.65 3.97
N ILE A 335 0.87 -11.32 4.48
CA ILE A 335 -0.08 -10.74 5.44
C ILE A 335 0.63 -10.35 6.72
N ILE A 336 1.40 -11.28 7.31
CA ILE A 336 2.11 -11.05 8.58
C ILE A 336 3.14 -9.94 8.41
N THR A 337 3.95 -9.99 7.34
CA THR A 337 5.02 -9.02 7.11
C THR A 337 4.46 -7.61 6.89
N ASP A 338 3.43 -7.46 6.05
CA ASP A 338 2.80 -6.17 5.78
C ASP A 338 2.04 -5.62 6.99
N THR A 339 1.37 -6.48 7.75
CA THR A 339 0.66 -6.06 8.98
C THR A 339 1.63 -5.60 10.04
N LEU A 340 2.73 -6.34 10.27
CA LEU A 340 3.79 -5.93 11.20
C LEU A 340 4.45 -4.62 10.76
N PHE A 341 4.75 -4.48 9.46
CA PHE A 341 5.29 -3.24 8.91
C PHE A 341 4.33 -2.06 9.10
N SER A 342 3.04 -2.26 8.84
CA SER A 342 1.99 -1.26 9.05
C SER A 342 1.85 -0.87 10.52
N ILE A 343 1.97 -1.83 11.45
CA ILE A 343 2.00 -1.56 12.89
C ILE A 343 3.22 -0.71 13.25
N CYS A 344 4.41 -1.06 12.73
CA CYS A 344 5.63 -0.27 12.95
C CYS A 344 5.43 1.18 12.49
N LEU A 345 4.87 1.40 11.30
CA LEU A 345 4.54 2.74 10.81
C LEU A 345 3.52 3.45 11.72
N ALA A 346 2.49 2.74 12.18
CA ALA A 346 1.43 3.30 13.02
C ALA A 346 1.94 3.80 14.38
N ILE A 347 2.98 3.16 14.93
CA ILE A 347 3.59 3.54 16.22
C ILE A 347 4.84 4.41 16.06
N ASN A 348 5.12 4.93 14.85
CA ASN A 348 6.32 5.69 14.52
C ASN A 348 7.64 4.94 14.77
N TYR A 349 7.64 3.61 14.62
CA TYR A 349 8.86 2.80 14.66
C TYR A 349 9.47 2.67 13.26
N SER A 350 10.38 3.59 12.93
CA SER A 350 10.98 3.76 11.60
C SER A 350 12.47 3.38 11.55
N SER A 351 12.88 2.28 12.20
CA SER A 351 14.27 1.84 12.12
C SER A 351 14.67 1.49 10.68
N ALA A 352 15.89 1.86 10.27
CA ALA A 352 16.36 1.66 8.90
C ALA A 352 16.20 0.20 8.40
N PRO A 353 16.48 -0.85 9.21
CA PRO A 353 16.25 -2.24 8.78
C PRO A 353 14.77 -2.54 8.47
N VAL A 354 13.84 -2.03 9.27
CA VAL A 354 12.40 -2.23 9.06
C VAL A 354 11.95 -1.56 7.77
N MET A 355 12.38 -0.32 7.55
CA MET A 355 12.05 0.47 6.36
C MET A 355 12.57 -0.15 5.06
N VAL A 356 13.63 -0.96 5.12
CA VAL A 356 14.18 -1.68 3.96
C VAL A 356 13.57 -3.07 3.81
N MET A 357 13.52 -3.88 4.88
CA MET A 357 13.14 -5.29 4.80
C MET A 357 11.69 -5.49 4.39
N GLY A 358 10.74 -4.75 4.99
CA GLY A 358 9.31 -4.92 4.74
C GLY A 358 8.96 -4.75 3.24
N PRO A 359 9.27 -3.58 2.64
CA PRO A 359 9.02 -3.34 1.22
C PRO A 359 9.80 -4.29 0.30
N THR A 360 11.04 -4.66 0.64
CA THR A 360 11.86 -5.56 -0.18
C THR A 360 11.22 -6.94 -0.35
N ILE A 361 10.74 -7.54 0.75
CA ILE A 361 10.07 -8.85 0.71
C ILE A 361 8.83 -8.77 -0.19
N ALA A 362 8.01 -7.73 -0.03
CA ALA A 362 6.81 -7.53 -0.83
C ALA A 362 7.12 -7.37 -2.32
N VAL A 363 8.12 -6.55 -2.67
CA VAL A 363 8.55 -6.32 -4.06
C VAL A 363 9.06 -7.61 -4.71
N LEU A 364 9.93 -8.36 -4.01
CA LEU A 364 10.48 -9.61 -4.55
C LEU A 364 9.37 -10.61 -4.84
N LEU A 365 8.41 -10.76 -3.93
CA LEU A 365 7.28 -11.66 -4.11
C LEU A 365 6.35 -11.21 -5.25
N GLN A 366 6.05 -9.92 -5.36
CA GLN A 366 5.23 -9.37 -6.45
C GLN A 366 5.91 -9.53 -7.82
N ILE A 367 7.21 -9.27 -7.93
CA ILE A 367 8.00 -9.52 -9.17
C ILE A 367 7.94 -11.00 -9.52
N PHE A 368 8.12 -11.88 -8.54
CA PHE A 368 8.11 -13.32 -8.76
C PHE A 368 6.74 -13.83 -9.27
N ILE A 369 5.65 -13.42 -8.62
CA ILE A 369 4.29 -13.85 -9.00
C ILE A 369 3.90 -13.27 -10.36
N SER A 370 4.13 -11.98 -10.59
CA SER A 370 3.82 -11.32 -11.86
C SER A 370 4.57 -11.95 -13.03
N SER A 371 5.86 -12.26 -12.86
CA SER A 371 6.66 -12.96 -13.87
C SER A 371 6.09 -14.34 -14.21
N ASN A 372 5.71 -15.12 -13.19
CA ASN A 372 5.09 -16.43 -13.39
C ASN A 372 3.75 -16.33 -14.13
N LEU A 373 2.94 -15.31 -13.83
CA LEU A 373 1.67 -15.07 -14.52
C LEU A 373 1.87 -14.67 -15.97
N ILE A 374 2.79 -13.76 -16.27
CA ILE A 374 3.12 -13.35 -17.65
C ILE A 374 3.55 -14.56 -18.46
N ILE A 375 4.48 -15.37 -17.93
CA ILE A 375 4.94 -16.60 -18.60
C ILE A 375 3.76 -17.55 -18.85
N SER A 376 2.87 -17.71 -17.88
CA SER A 376 1.69 -18.58 -17.98
C SER A 376 0.68 -18.10 -19.02
N VAL A 377 0.44 -16.78 -19.09
CA VAL A 377 -0.45 -16.17 -20.10
C VAL A 377 0.15 -16.28 -21.51
N VAL A 378 1.45 -16.02 -21.67
CA VAL A 378 2.14 -16.20 -22.96
C VAL A 378 2.06 -17.64 -23.42
N ARG A 379 2.25 -18.60 -22.51
CA ARG A 379 2.09 -20.04 -22.81
C ARG A 379 0.67 -20.37 -23.26
N TYR A 380 -0.35 -19.85 -22.56
CA TYR A 380 -1.74 -20.02 -22.96
C TYR A 380 -1.99 -19.54 -24.39
N HIS A 381 -1.58 -18.31 -24.73
CA HIS A 381 -1.79 -17.77 -26.07
C HIS A 381 -1.04 -18.57 -27.15
N ARG A 382 0.18 -19.03 -26.88
CA ARG A 382 0.90 -19.92 -27.80
C ARG A 382 0.16 -21.24 -28.02
N THR A 383 -0.30 -21.89 -26.95
CA THR A 383 -1.01 -23.16 -27.05
C THR A 383 -2.36 -23.01 -27.76
N VAL A 384 -3.12 -21.97 -27.45
CA VAL A 384 -4.41 -21.70 -28.13
C VAL A 384 -4.21 -21.44 -29.62
N ASN A 385 -3.19 -20.68 -30.02
CA ASN A 385 -2.92 -20.43 -31.44
C ASN A 385 -2.59 -21.73 -32.20
N VAL A 386 -1.83 -22.65 -31.59
CA VAL A 386 -1.52 -23.96 -32.19
C VAL A 386 -2.78 -24.81 -32.35
N ILE A 387 -3.61 -24.86 -31.31
CA ILE A 387 -4.85 -25.66 -31.31
C ILE A 387 -5.88 -25.08 -32.26
N GLN A 388 -6.06 -23.75 -32.28
CA GLN A 388 -6.98 -23.09 -33.22
C GLN A 388 -6.56 -23.29 -34.67
N GLY A 389 -5.25 -23.34 -34.97
CA GLY A 389 -4.77 -23.71 -36.30
C GLY A 389 -5.06 -25.16 -36.70
N ALA A 390 -5.28 -26.06 -35.73
CA ALA A 390 -5.48 -27.49 -35.96
C ALA A 390 -6.95 -27.96 -35.92
N ILE A 391 -7.87 -27.16 -35.36
CA ILE A 391 -9.25 -27.60 -35.00
C ILE A 391 -10.34 -26.81 -35.75
N VAL A 392 -10.02 -25.97 -36.74
CA VAL A 392 -11.00 -25.15 -37.49
C VAL A 392 -12.20 -25.96 -38.02
N ASP A 393 -12.03 -27.26 -38.28
CA ASP A 393 -13.04 -28.09 -38.95
C ASP A 393 -13.77 -29.14 -38.08
N ALA A 394 -13.49 -29.29 -36.78
CA ALA A 394 -13.83 -30.55 -36.06
C ALA A 394 -14.83 -30.49 -34.89
N VAL A 395 -15.26 -29.33 -34.36
CA VAL A 395 -16.05 -29.30 -33.10
C VAL A 395 -17.25 -28.33 -33.15
N PRO A 396 -18.45 -28.74 -32.66
CA PRO A 396 -19.62 -27.87 -32.58
C PRO A 396 -19.39 -26.62 -31.71
N THR A 397 -19.94 -25.51 -32.19
CA THR A 397 -19.53 -24.13 -31.86
C THR A 397 -19.93 -23.63 -30.48
N ASP A 398 -21.05 -24.08 -29.91
CA ASP A 398 -21.69 -23.34 -28.80
C ASP A 398 -20.98 -23.50 -27.45
N ASP A 399 -20.65 -24.73 -27.02
CA ASP A 399 -19.95 -24.93 -25.74
C ASP A 399 -18.50 -24.43 -25.77
N VAL A 400 -17.83 -24.59 -26.91
CA VAL A 400 -16.47 -24.08 -27.17
C VAL A 400 -16.42 -22.56 -27.06
N THR A 401 -17.44 -21.84 -27.55
CA THR A 401 -17.47 -20.38 -27.46
C THR A 401 -17.58 -19.86 -26.03
N SER A 402 -18.29 -20.56 -25.14
CA SER A 402 -18.48 -20.13 -23.76
C SER A 402 -17.24 -20.35 -22.89
N VAL A 403 -16.56 -21.49 -23.06
CA VAL A 403 -15.27 -21.79 -22.43
C VAL A 403 -14.18 -20.86 -22.98
N SER A 404 -14.19 -20.58 -24.28
CA SER A 404 -13.29 -19.62 -24.93
C SER A 404 -13.47 -18.20 -24.38
N ARG A 405 -14.72 -17.74 -24.16
CA ARG A 405 -15.02 -16.43 -23.55
C ARG A 405 -14.47 -16.33 -22.12
N LEU A 406 -14.70 -17.34 -21.29
CA LEU A 406 -14.18 -17.37 -19.92
C LEU A 406 -12.65 -17.34 -19.90
N MET A 407 -11.99 -18.17 -20.69
CA MET A 407 -10.53 -18.24 -20.73
C MET A 407 -9.89 -16.96 -21.26
N LYS A 408 -10.49 -16.32 -22.28
CA LYS A 408 -10.05 -14.98 -22.74
C LYS A 408 -10.19 -13.92 -21.66
N ARG A 409 -11.27 -13.96 -20.86
CA ARG A 409 -11.44 -13.05 -19.72
C ARG A 409 -10.35 -13.29 -18.67
N LEU A 410 -10.17 -14.55 -18.26
CA LEU A 410 -9.17 -14.92 -17.26
C LEU A 410 -7.75 -14.58 -17.71
N SER A 411 -7.40 -14.77 -18.98
CA SER A 411 -6.06 -14.44 -19.49
C SER A 411 -5.81 -12.93 -19.49
N ARG A 412 -6.79 -12.12 -19.89
CA ARG A 412 -6.71 -10.64 -19.81
C ARG A 412 -6.59 -10.16 -18.38
N CYS A 413 -7.36 -10.73 -17.46
CA CYS A 413 -7.29 -10.37 -16.04
C CYS A 413 -5.97 -10.80 -15.42
N ALA A 414 -5.46 -12.00 -15.73
CA ALA A 414 -4.16 -12.47 -15.25
C ALA A 414 -3.00 -11.60 -15.75
N LEU A 415 -3.06 -11.16 -17.02
CA LEU A 415 -2.08 -10.22 -17.57
C LEU A 415 -2.19 -8.84 -16.92
N GLY A 416 -3.41 -8.32 -16.78
CA GLY A 416 -3.67 -7.04 -16.11
C GLY A 416 -3.16 -7.02 -14.67
N LEU A 417 -3.44 -8.11 -13.92
CA LEU A 417 -2.96 -8.33 -12.57
C LEU A 417 -1.42 -8.32 -12.51
N ALA A 418 -0.76 -9.07 -13.39
CA ALA A 418 0.71 -9.07 -13.45
C ALA A 418 1.31 -7.70 -13.78
N ILE A 419 0.74 -6.97 -14.75
CA ILE A 419 1.20 -5.62 -15.11
C ILE A 419 0.98 -4.65 -13.93
N SER A 420 -0.17 -4.73 -13.26
CA SER A 420 -0.49 -3.86 -12.13
C SER A 420 0.45 -4.07 -10.93
N MET A 421 0.85 -5.33 -10.66
CA MET A 421 1.89 -5.64 -9.69
C MET A 421 3.24 -5.03 -10.08
N LEU A 422 3.65 -5.12 -11.35
CA LEU A 422 4.90 -4.52 -11.81
C LEU A 422 4.89 -2.98 -11.68
N ILE A 423 3.75 -2.34 -11.97
CA ILE A 423 3.57 -0.89 -11.77
C ILE A 423 3.72 -0.55 -10.27
N SER A 424 3.08 -1.33 -9.40
CA SER A 424 3.22 -1.19 -7.94
C SER A 424 4.68 -1.32 -7.49
N CYS A 425 5.37 -2.40 -7.91
CA CYS A 425 6.79 -2.61 -7.64
C CYS A 425 7.66 -1.47 -8.15
N THR A 426 7.37 -0.92 -9.32
CA THR A 426 8.14 0.19 -9.88
C THR A 426 8.07 1.42 -8.98
N GLY A 427 6.88 1.75 -8.47
CA GLY A 427 6.72 2.81 -7.47
C GLY A 427 7.56 2.55 -6.21
N THR A 428 7.44 1.36 -5.62
CA THR A 428 8.21 0.98 -4.42
C THR A 428 9.73 0.96 -4.66
N LEU A 429 10.18 0.51 -5.83
CA LEU A 429 11.60 0.50 -6.19
C LEU A 429 12.15 1.93 -6.36
N ILE A 430 11.37 2.87 -6.91
CA ILE A 430 11.78 4.28 -6.98
C ILE A 430 11.98 4.84 -5.57
N ILE A 431 11.06 4.53 -4.64
CA ILE A 431 11.17 4.94 -3.23
C ILE A 431 12.47 4.43 -2.60
N GLY A 432 12.82 3.16 -2.83
CA GLY A 432 14.01 2.55 -2.22
C GLY A 432 15.34 2.88 -2.91
N LEU A 433 15.37 2.94 -4.24
CA LEU A 433 16.61 3.06 -5.03
C LEU A 433 16.96 4.50 -5.41
N ALA A 434 15.98 5.42 -5.39
CA ALA A 434 16.18 6.82 -5.73
C ALA A 434 15.59 7.75 -4.64
N PRO A 435 16.10 7.68 -3.39
CA PRO A 435 15.57 8.48 -2.29
C PRO A 435 15.73 9.99 -2.54
N THR A 436 16.81 10.43 -3.19
CA THR A 436 17.03 11.84 -3.56
C THR A 436 15.98 12.39 -4.52
N LEU A 437 15.40 11.53 -5.37
CA LEU A 437 14.27 11.89 -6.21
C LEU A 437 12.96 11.82 -5.41
N THR A 438 12.73 10.70 -4.72
CA THR A 438 11.48 10.41 -4.01
C THR A 438 11.20 11.42 -2.91
N CYS A 439 12.22 11.92 -2.22
CA CYS A 439 12.02 12.88 -1.14
C CYS A 439 11.88 14.32 -1.63
N THR A 440 11.56 14.52 -2.91
CA THR A 440 11.08 15.79 -3.49
C THR A 440 9.57 15.72 -3.75
N PRO A 441 8.84 16.85 -3.75
CA PRO A 441 7.40 16.84 -3.97
C PRO A 441 6.96 16.12 -5.26
N ASN A 442 7.71 16.31 -6.35
CA ASN A 442 7.39 15.71 -7.64
C ASN A 442 7.78 14.23 -7.70
N GLY A 443 8.97 13.87 -7.23
CA GLY A 443 9.41 12.47 -7.23
C GLY A 443 8.55 11.61 -6.32
N PHE A 444 8.16 12.13 -5.15
CA PHE A 444 7.19 11.49 -4.28
C PHE A 444 5.87 11.24 -5.00
N ALA A 445 5.33 12.26 -5.68
CA ALA A 445 4.04 12.15 -6.35
C ALA A 445 4.05 11.03 -7.38
N VAL A 446 5.12 10.92 -8.18
CA VAL A 446 5.28 9.87 -9.19
C VAL A 446 5.39 8.49 -8.54
N ALA A 447 6.27 8.34 -7.55
CA ALA A 447 6.53 7.04 -6.93
C ALA A 447 5.28 6.49 -6.22
N ILE A 448 4.60 7.33 -5.44
CA ILE A 448 3.37 6.97 -4.74
C ILE A 448 2.20 6.76 -5.71
N ALA A 449 2.08 7.58 -6.77
CA ALA A 449 1.06 7.34 -7.79
C ALA A 449 1.24 5.98 -8.47
N LEU A 450 2.47 5.59 -8.83
CA LEU A 450 2.72 4.26 -9.40
C LEU A 450 2.35 3.16 -8.42
N PHE A 451 2.77 3.28 -7.16
CA PHE A 451 2.44 2.31 -6.12
C PHE A 451 0.92 2.15 -5.94
N TYR A 452 0.20 3.25 -5.70
CA TYR A 452 -1.23 3.23 -5.40
C TYR A 452 -2.10 2.84 -6.60
N ASN A 453 -1.79 3.32 -7.80
CA ASN A 453 -2.53 2.93 -8.99
C ASN A 453 -2.26 1.47 -9.36
N GLY A 454 -1.02 0.99 -9.22
CA GLY A 454 -0.69 -0.42 -9.36
C GLY A 454 -1.52 -1.29 -8.42
N ARG A 455 -1.54 -0.94 -7.13
CA ARG A 455 -2.33 -1.61 -6.09
C ARG A 455 -3.84 -1.56 -6.34
N ALA A 456 -4.37 -0.44 -6.84
CA ALA A 456 -5.78 -0.30 -7.15
C ALA A 456 -6.19 -1.13 -8.37
N MET A 457 -5.40 -1.09 -9.44
CA MET A 457 -5.62 -1.90 -10.64
C MET A 457 -5.53 -3.41 -10.35
N ASP A 458 -4.59 -3.83 -9.49
CA ASP A 458 -4.49 -5.21 -9.01
C ASP A 458 -5.82 -5.69 -8.42
N SER A 459 -6.47 -4.85 -7.59
CA SER A 459 -7.80 -5.13 -7.04
C SER A 459 -8.89 -5.25 -8.11
N ALA A 460 -8.93 -4.32 -9.06
CA ALA A 460 -9.92 -4.37 -10.13
C ALA A 460 -9.80 -5.65 -10.97
N PHE A 461 -8.58 -6.03 -11.37
CA PHE A 461 -8.36 -7.21 -12.21
C PHE A 461 -8.72 -8.52 -11.49
N ARG A 462 -8.38 -8.68 -10.21
CA ARG A 462 -8.78 -9.89 -9.46
C ARG A 462 -10.29 -9.99 -9.25
N VAL A 463 -10.96 -8.89 -8.95
CA VAL A 463 -12.41 -8.89 -8.72
C VAL A 463 -13.13 -9.27 -10.02
N ILE A 464 -12.73 -8.68 -11.15
CA ILE A 464 -13.28 -9.01 -12.47
C ILE A 464 -12.96 -10.48 -12.85
N MET A 465 -11.78 -10.99 -12.48
CA MET A 465 -11.41 -12.39 -12.72
C MET A 465 -12.40 -13.36 -12.07
N MET A 466 -12.90 -13.01 -10.88
CA MET A 466 -13.83 -13.81 -10.08
C MET A 466 -15.31 -13.53 -10.37
N GLN A 467 -15.61 -12.71 -11.39
CA GLN A 467 -16.98 -12.39 -11.79
C GLN A 467 -17.80 -13.66 -12.07
N PRO A 468 -18.98 -13.82 -11.44
CA PRO A 468 -19.85 -14.95 -11.68
C PRO A 468 -20.33 -14.99 -13.12
N ARG A 469 -20.57 -16.19 -13.64
CA ARG A 469 -21.20 -16.36 -14.94
C ARG A 469 -22.69 -16.01 -14.78
N GLN A 470 -23.17 -14.98 -15.47
CA GLN A 470 -24.60 -14.81 -15.65
C GLN A 470 -25.12 -16.08 -16.32
N ARG A 471 -26.05 -16.79 -15.66
CA ARG A 471 -26.88 -17.79 -16.36
C ARG A 471 -27.59 -16.95 -17.42
N ASP A 472 -27.18 -17.05 -18.69
CA ASP A 472 -28.12 -16.82 -19.78
C ASP A 472 -29.33 -17.64 -19.39
N SER A 473 -30.45 -16.97 -19.13
CA SER A 473 -31.69 -17.52 -18.62
C SER A 473 -31.97 -18.85 -19.31
N VAL A 474 -31.57 -19.93 -18.64
CA VAL A 474 -31.70 -21.29 -19.15
C VAL A 474 -33.18 -21.44 -19.39
N HIS A 475 -33.50 -21.73 -20.64
CA HIS A 475 -34.83 -21.95 -21.16
C HIS A 475 -35.81 -22.34 -20.06
N ARG A 476 -36.81 -21.48 -19.86
CA ARG A 476 -38.11 -21.94 -19.42
C ARG A 476 -38.37 -23.22 -20.21
N PRO A 477 -38.48 -24.41 -19.59
CA PRO A 477 -38.88 -25.58 -20.33
C PRO A 477 -40.30 -25.28 -20.81
N THR A 478 -40.42 -24.83 -22.06
CA THR A 478 -41.67 -24.99 -22.80
C THR A 478 -41.90 -26.48 -22.81
N GLY A 479 -42.87 -26.90 -21.99
CA GLY A 479 -43.02 -28.28 -21.58
C GLY A 479 -43.00 -29.24 -22.76
N LYS A 480 -42.15 -30.27 -22.66
CA LYS A 480 -42.35 -31.59 -23.26
C LYS A 480 -41.24 -32.54 -22.77
N GLY A 481 -41.64 -33.58 -22.04
CA GLY A 481 -40.92 -34.85 -21.93
C GLY A 481 -40.02 -35.03 -20.69
N PRO A 482 -40.17 -36.14 -19.93
CA PRO A 482 -39.28 -36.47 -18.82
C PRO A 482 -37.97 -37.06 -19.34
N GLY A 483 -36.99 -36.19 -19.61
CA GLY A 483 -35.59 -36.59 -19.77
C GLY A 483 -34.92 -36.59 -18.40
N THR A 484 -34.60 -37.76 -17.87
CA THR A 484 -33.82 -37.95 -16.64
C THR A 484 -32.41 -37.40 -16.81
N CYS A 485 -32.20 -36.11 -16.51
CA CYS A 485 -30.88 -35.61 -16.14
C CYS A 485 -30.53 -36.20 -14.77
N THR A 486 -29.59 -37.14 -14.75
CA THR A 486 -28.99 -37.65 -13.52
C THR A 486 -28.39 -36.47 -12.73
N PRO A 487 -28.76 -36.29 -11.44
CA PRO A 487 -28.16 -35.26 -10.62
C PRO A 487 -26.65 -35.54 -10.47
N PRO A 488 -25.80 -34.51 -10.37
CA PRO A 488 -24.40 -34.70 -10.06
C PRO A 488 -24.30 -35.45 -8.72
N VAL A 489 -23.69 -36.64 -8.76
CA VAL A 489 -23.38 -37.40 -7.56
C VAL A 489 -22.50 -36.51 -6.69
N LEU A 490 -23.00 -36.16 -5.51
CA LEU A 490 -22.19 -35.65 -4.40
C LEU A 490 -21.15 -36.74 -4.10
N VAL A 491 -19.99 -36.65 -4.75
CA VAL A 491 -18.81 -37.42 -4.36
C VAL A 491 -18.51 -36.97 -2.93
N ALA A 492 -18.77 -37.87 -1.97
CA ALA A 492 -18.45 -37.63 -0.57
C ALA A 492 -16.99 -37.12 -0.49
N PRO A 493 -16.70 -36.11 0.35
CA PRO A 493 -15.33 -35.64 0.53
C PRO A 493 -14.46 -36.86 0.84
N ARG A 494 -13.41 -37.08 0.03
CA ARG A 494 -12.40 -38.10 0.30
C ARG A 494 -11.98 -37.90 1.76
N ARG A 495 -12.34 -38.84 2.63
CA ARG A 495 -11.83 -38.89 4.00
C ARG A 495 -10.31 -38.83 3.88
N PHE A 496 -9.72 -37.75 4.39
CA PHE A 496 -8.29 -37.66 4.63
C PHE A 496 -7.96 -38.83 5.57
N LYS A 497 -7.46 -39.94 5.02
CA LYS A 497 -6.82 -40.98 5.84
C LYS A 497 -5.49 -40.37 6.25
N ALA A 498 -5.44 -39.86 7.49
CA ALA A 498 -4.18 -39.67 8.17
C ALA A 498 -3.54 -41.05 8.29
N THR A 499 -2.55 -41.34 7.44
CA THR A 499 -1.69 -42.50 7.59
C THR A 499 -0.85 -42.25 8.84
N ILE A 500 -1.31 -42.76 9.98
CA ILE A 500 -0.47 -42.89 11.16
C ILE A 500 0.59 -43.92 10.79
N LEU A 501 1.83 -43.46 10.62
CA LEU A 501 3.02 -44.30 10.58
C LEU A 501 3.12 -45.00 11.93
N ALA A 502 2.65 -46.25 11.98
CA ALA A 502 3.04 -47.18 13.04
C ALA A 502 4.49 -47.58 12.77
N THR A 503 5.39 -47.09 13.60
CA THR A 503 6.76 -47.59 13.75
C THR A 503 6.68 -48.98 14.38
N ASN A 504 7.11 -50.02 13.65
CA ASN A 504 7.43 -51.31 14.25
C ASN A 504 8.78 -51.18 14.95
N ASN A 505 8.78 -51.36 16.27
CA ASN A 505 9.87 -51.98 17.01
C ASN A 505 9.47 -53.43 17.29
#